data_AF-A0A818KNE1-F1
#
_entry.id   AF-A0A818KNE1-F1
#
_cell.length_a   1.000
_cell.length_b   1.000
_cell.length_c   1.000
_cell.angle_alpha   90.00
_cell.angle_beta   90.00
_cell.angle_gamma   90.00
#
_symmetry.space_group_name_H-M   'P 1'
#
loop_
_entity.id
_entity.type
_entity.pdbx_description
1 polymer ?
#
loop_
_entity_poly.entity_id
_entity_poly.type
_entity_poly.pdbx_seq_one_letter_code
_entity_poly.pdbx_strand_id
1 'polypeptide(L)'
;MGLGNVISQTIMENRTLKTIDWPRVTRFAAFGYLVSGPFLRYWYYGLDKYFAGVKLKPVKMMITDQTIAAPLLNFAIIWYLPLMSGKSMTEAKERFRQDFPTVMKANYLAWPAIQLTNFYFIPIQHR
;
A
#
# COMPACT_ATOMS: atom_id res chain seq x y z
N MET A 1 2.41 -8.11 -2.84
CA MET A 1 3.45 -7.17 -2.35
C MET A 1 4.87 -7.75 -2.41
N GLY A 2 5.12 -9.03 -2.08
CA GLY A 2 6.47 -9.64 -2.13
C GLY A 2 7.18 -9.51 -3.49
N LEU A 3 6.49 -9.81 -4.59
CA LEU A 3 7.05 -9.65 -5.94
C LEU A 3 7.46 -8.21 -6.25
N GLY A 4 6.64 -7.23 -5.85
CA GLY A 4 6.99 -5.81 -5.99
C GLY A 4 8.25 -5.44 -5.21
N ASN A 5 8.47 -6.07 -4.05
CA ASN A 5 9.71 -5.88 -3.29
C ASN A 5 10.92 -6.51 -3.99
N VAL A 6 10.77 -7.67 -4.64
CA VAL A 6 11.84 -8.26 -5.48
C VAL A 6 12.20 -7.31 -6.63
N ILE A 7 11.20 -6.81 -7.36
CA ILE A 7 11.42 -5.87 -8.48
C ILE A 7 12.13 -4.60 -7.99
N SER A 8 11.68 -4.02 -6.87
CA SER A 8 12.32 -2.85 -6.27
C SER A 8 13.78 -3.12 -5.91
N GLN A 9 14.08 -4.27 -5.29
CA GLN A 9 15.45 -4.66 -4.94
C GLN A 9 16.34 -4.86 -6.18
N THR A 10 15.81 -5.44 -7.25
CA THR A 10 16.58 -5.67 -8.48
C THR A 10 16.81 -4.38 -9.26
N ILE A 11 15.78 -3.55 -9.44
CA ILE A 11 15.85 -2.35 -10.29
C ILE A 11 16.45 -1.16 -9.55
N MET A 12 16.09 -0.95 -8.29
CA MET A 12 16.52 0.24 -7.54
C MET A 12 17.78 0.00 -6.73
N GLU A 13 17.95 -1.20 -6.15
CA GLU A 13 19.12 -1.54 -5.33
C GLU A 13 20.18 -2.35 -6.12
N ASN A 14 19.97 -2.60 -7.42
CA ASN A 14 20.86 -3.38 -8.29
C ASN A 14 21.21 -4.78 -7.71
N ARG A 15 20.28 -5.41 -6.99
CA ARG A 15 20.49 -6.75 -6.41
C ARG A 15 20.29 -7.84 -7.46
N THR A 16 21.17 -8.85 -7.42
CA THR A 16 21.03 -10.08 -8.18
C THR A 16 20.22 -11.10 -7.40
N LEU A 17 19.77 -12.20 -8.03
CA LEU A 17 19.05 -13.27 -7.34
C LEU A 17 19.78 -13.83 -6.11
N LYS A 18 21.11 -13.75 -6.08
CA LYS A 18 21.94 -14.20 -4.96
C LYS A 18 22.00 -13.20 -3.81
N THR A 19 21.71 -11.92 -4.07
CA THR A 19 21.85 -10.83 -3.08
C THR A 19 20.50 -10.25 -2.62
N ILE A 20 19.38 -10.81 -3.08
CA ILE A 20 18.03 -10.45 -2.62
C ILE A 20 17.91 -10.70 -1.11
N ASP A 21 17.37 -9.71 -0.41
CA ASP A 21 16.95 -9.79 0.99
C ASP A 21 15.60 -10.53 1.05
N TRP A 22 15.66 -11.87 1.04
CA TRP A 22 14.49 -12.73 1.15
C TRP A 22 13.68 -12.52 2.44
N PRO A 23 14.29 -12.32 3.62
CA PRO A 23 13.54 -11.95 4.82
C PRO A 23 12.72 -10.67 4.67
N ARG A 24 13.20 -9.67 3.91
CA ARG A 24 12.37 -8.49 3.59
C ARG A 24 11.22 -8.86 2.66
N VAL A 25 11.48 -9.64 1.61
CA VAL A 25 10.44 -10.10 0.69
C VAL A 25 9.32 -10.84 1.42
N THR A 26 9.66 -11.73 2.36
CA THR A 26 8.66 -12.48 3.14
C THR A 26 7.85 -11.56 4.05
N ARG A 27 8.46 -10.57 4.70
CA ARG A 27 7.71 -9.57 5.50
C ARG A 27 6.74 -8.77 4.66
N PHE A 28 7.16 -8.30 3.47
CA PHE A 28 6.28 -7.60 2.53
C PHE A 28 5.16 -8.51 2.01
N ALA A 29 5.47 -9.78 1.72
CA ALA A 29 4.47 -10.76 1.29
C ALA A 29 3.43 -11.02 2.39
N ALA A 30 3.88 -11.22 3.63
CA ALA A 30 3.03 -11.45 4.79
C ALA A 30 2.12 -10.24 5.07
N PHE A 31 2.65 -9.02 5.06
CA PHE A 31 1.82 -7.82 5.19
C PHE A 31 0.79 -7.73 4.06
N GLY A 32 1.21 -8.00 2.83
CA GLY A 32 0.35 -8.00 1.66
C GLY A 32 -0.82 -8.97 1.77
N TYR A 33 -0.54 -10.18 2.23
CA TYR A 33 -1.52 -11.26 2.28
C TYR A 33 -2.42 -11.19 3.52
N LEU A 34 -1.85 -10.88 4.69
CA LEU A 34 -2.57 -10.96 5.97
C LEU A 34 -3.23 -9.63 6.35
N VAL A 35 -2.69 -8.49 5.89
CA VAL A 35 -3.16 -7.16 6.31
C VAL A 35 -3.79 -6.43 5.15
N SER A 36 -2.99 -6.05 4.14
CA SER A 36 -3.49 -5.16 3.09
C SER A 36 -4.53 -5.83 2.20
N GLY A 37 -4.37 -7.11 1.86
CA GLY A 37 -5.29 -7.84 0.98
C GLY A 37 -6.72 -7.90 1.53
N PRO A 38 -6.93 -8.46 2.74
CA PRO A 38 -8.24 -8.48 3.38
C PRO A 38 -8.79 -7.07 3.58
N PHE A 39 -7.97 -6.14 4.07
CA PHE A 39 -8.38 -4.75 4.27
C PHE A 39 -8.92 -4.13 2.97
N LEU A 40 -8.16 -4.20 1.87
CA LEU A 40 -8.53 -3.61 0.59
C LEU A 40 -9.81 -4.23 0.02
N ARG A 41 -9.98 -5.56 0.14
CA ARG A 41 -11.20 -6.24 -0.31
C ARG A 41 -12.44 -5.68 0.38
N TYR A 42 -12.43 -5.59 1.71
CA TYR A 42 -13.56 -5.04 2.45
C TYR A 42 -13.73 -3.55 2.22
N TRP A 43 -12.62 -2.82 2.09
CA TRP A 43 -12.61 -1.38 1.82
C TRP A 43 -13.29 -1.05 0.49
N TYR A 44 -12.89 -1.70 -0.61
CA TYR A 44 -13.48 -1.45 -1.92
C TYR A 44 -14.95 -1.87 -1.99
N TYR A 45 -15.32 -2.99 -1.37
CA TYR A 45 -16.72 -3.38 -1.25
C TYR A 45 -17.54 -2.33 -0.47
N GLY A 46 -16.99 -1.82 0.64
CA GLY A 46 -17.60 -0.77 1.44
C GLY A 46 -17.77 0.53 0.67
N LEU A 47 -16.73 0.99 -0.03
CA LEU A 47 -16.78 2.17 -0.89
C LEU A 47 -17.81 2.02 -2.01
N ASP A 48 -17.87 0.85 -2.65
CA ASP A 48 -18.79 0.60 -3.75
C ASP A 48 -20.25 0.69 -3.29
N LYS A 49 -20.55 0.10 -2.12
CA LYS A 49 -21.88 0.16 -1.49
C LYS A 49 -22.22 1.57 -1.01
N TYR A 50 -21.28 2.26 -0.36
CA TYR A 50 -21.50 3.60 0.20
C TYR A 50 -21.78 4.65 -0.88
N PHE A 51 -21.09 4.56 -2.01
CA PHE A 51 -21.26 5.49 -3.13
C PHE A 51 -22.21 4.98 -4.22
N ALA A 52 -23.02 3.95 -3.96
CA ALA A 52 -24.01 3.45 -4.90
C ALA A 52 -25.01 4.56 -5.30
N GLY A 53 -25.27 4.71 -6.60
CA GLY A 53 -26.17 5.75 -7.13
C GLY A 53 -25.63 7.19 -7.09
N VAL A 54 -24.40 7.41 -6.60
CA VAL A 54 -23.81 8.74 -6.51
C VAL A 54 -23.17 9.17 -7.83
N LYS A 55 -23.42 10.40 -8.28
CA LYS A 55 -22.72 11.00 -9.44
C LYS A 55 -21.22 11.07 -9.18
N LEU A 56 -20.42 10.77 -10.21
CA LEU A 56 -18.95 10.70 -10.13
C LEU A 56 -18.45 9.73 -9.05
N LYS A 57 -19.16 8.61 -8.85
CA LYS A 57 -18.81 7.57 -7.86
C LYS A 57 -17.32 7.20 -7.87
N PRO A 58 -16.66 6.86 -9.00
CA PRO A 58 -15.24 6.51 -9.01
C PRO A 58 -14.32 7.62 -8.49
N VAL A 59 -14.63 8.88 -8.79
CA VAL A 59 -13.85 10.04 -8.31
C VAL A 59 -13.99 10.20 -6.80
N LYS A 60 -15.21 10.09 -6.27
CA LYS A 60 -15.45 10.16 -4.82
C LYS A 60 -14.79 9.00 -4.08
N MET A 61 -14.90 7.79 -4.62
CA MET A 61 -14.21 6.62 -4.08
C MET A 61 -12.70 6.84 -4.05
N MET A 62 -12.10 7.37 -5.12
CA MET A 62 -10.66 7.68 -5.15
C MET A 62 -10.29 8.72 -4.10
N ILE A 63 -11.04 9.82 -3.98
CA ILE A 63 -10.76 10.84 -2.95
C ILE A 63 -10.82 10.21 -1.56
N THR A 64 -11.86 9.43 -1.25
CA THR A 64 -12.00 8.75 0.05
C THR A 64 -10.89 7.72 0.28
N ASP A 65 -10.48 7.00 -0.75
CA ASP A 65 -9.37 6.05 -0.69
C ASP A 65 -8.05 6.75 -0.35
N GLN A 66 -7.76 7.86 -1.03
CA GLN A 66 -6.54 8.62 -0.82
C GLN A 66 -6.53 9.38 0.52
N THR A 67 -7.69 9.78 1.05
CA THR A 67 -7.75 10.47 2.35
C THR A 67 -7.79 9.55 3.56
N ILE A 68 -8.26 8.30 3.41
CA ILE A 68 -8.43 7.38 4.54
C ILE A 68 -7.56 6.14 4.40
N ALA A 69 -7.78 5.31 3.38
CA ALA A 69 -7.07 4.05 3.24
C ALA A 69 -5.58 4.23 2.98
N ALA A 70 -5.19 5.17 2.11
CA ALA A 70 -3.78 5.38 1.79
C ALA A 70 -2.96 5.80 3.03
N PRO A 71 -3.35 6.80 3.85
CA PRO A 71 -2.64 7.11 5.10
C PRO A 71 -2.59 5.93 6.07
N LEU A 72 -3.69 5.20 6.25
CA LEU A 72 -3.74 4.07 7.18
C LEU A 72 -2.82 2.92 6.77
N LEU A 73 -2.85 2.52 5.49
CA LEU A 73 -2.02 1.43 4.99
C LEU A 73 -0.53 1.82 4.95
N ASN A 74 -0.20 3.05 4.54
CA ASN A 74 1.17 3.54 4.57
C ASN A 74 1.70 3.68 6.00
N PHE A 75 0.86 4.13 6.93
CA PHE A 75 1.20 4.14 8.35
C PHE A 75 1.52 2.72 8.84
N ALA A 76 0.62 1.78 8.57
CA ALA A 76 0.75 0.40 9.02
C ALA A 76 2.03 -0.25 8.48
N ILE A 77 2.33 -0.12 7.18
CA ILE A 77 3.51 -0.79 6.60
C ILE A 77 4.84 -0.18 7.08
N ILE A 78 4.91 1.15 7.22
CA ILE A 78 6.13 1.84 7.66
C ILE A 78 6.46 1.48 9.11
N TRP A 79 5.46 1.23 9.95
CA TRP A 79 5.65 0.69 11.30
C TRP A 79 5.94 -0.81 11.31
N TYR A 80 5.19 -1.59 10.54
CA TYR A 80 5.28 -3.04 10.49
C TYR A 80 6.68 -3.53 10.10
N LEU A 81 7.27 -2.96 9.04
CA LEU A 81 8.55 -3.43 8.50
C LEU A 81 9.71 -3.39 9.51
N PRO A 82 10.04 -2.25 10.14
CA PRO A 82 11.14 -2.19 11.11
C PRO A 82 10.87 -3.07 12.34
N LEU A 83 9.66 -3.03 12.89
CA LEU A 83 9.29 -3.84 14.06
C LEU A 83 9.46 -5.34 13.77
N MET A 84 9.02 -5.78 12.59
CA MET A 84 9.15 -7.18 12.18
C MET A 84 10.56 -7.58 11.72
N SER A 85 11.45 -6.60 11.56
CA SER A 85 12.89 -6.83 11.41
C SER A 85 13.64 -6.81 12.75
N GLY A 86 12.95 -6.70 13.88
CA GLY A 86 13.55 -6.70 15.22
C GLY A 86 14.12 -5.35 15.65
N LYS A 87 13.69 -4.26 15.00
CA LYS A 87 14.09 -2.89 15.38
C LYS A 87 13.35 -2.45 16.63
N SER A 88 14.01 -1.61 17.42
CA SER A 88 13.41 -1.00 18.60
C SER A 88 12.27 -0.06 18.23
N MET A 89 11.37 0.20 19.19
CA MET A 89 10.29 1.17 19.03
C MET A 89 10.81 2.56 18.65
N THR A 90 11.95 2.96 19.23
CA THR A 90 12.59 4.25 18.93
C THR A 90 13.09 4.32 17.49
N GLU A 91 13.75 3.28 16.99
CA GLU A 91 14.19 3.20 15.59
C GLU A 91 13.00 3.21 14.62
N ALA A 92 11.94 2.46 14.93
CA ALA A 92 10.73 2.43 14.11
C ALA A 92 10.04 3.81 14.07
N LYS A 93 9.99 4.52 15.21
CA LYS A 93 9.44 5.88 15.30
C LYS A 93 10.24 6.87 14.48
N GLU A 94 11.57 6.83 14.56
CA GLU A 94 12.41 7.74 13.78
C GLU A 94 12.28 7.46 12.28
N ARG A 95 12.26 6.18 11.88
CA ARG A 95 11.99 5.80 10.49
C ARG A 95 10.64 6.30 10.01
N PHE A 96 9.60 6.17 10.82
CA PHE A 96 8.28 6.69 10.47
C PHE A 96 8.32 8.20 10.24
N ARG A 97 8.98 8.95 11.12
CA ARG A 97 9.09 10.42 10.99
C ARG A 97 9.80 10.84 9.70
N GLN A 98 10.79 10.07 9.27
CA GLN A 98 11.58 10.34 8.06
C GLN A 98 10.86 9.90 6.78
N ASP A 99 10.34 8.67 6.76
CA ASP A 99 9.83 8.04 5.54
C ASP A 99 8.38 8.43 5.24
N PHE A 100 7.52 8.60 6.25
CA PHE A 100 6.07 8.78 6.04
C PHE A 100 5.72 9.98 5.15
N PRO A 101 6.28 11.20 5.34
CA PRO A 101 5.97 12.32 4.47
C PRO A 101 6.37 12.06 3.01
N THR A 102 7.53 11.45 2.79
CA THR A 102 8.06 11.13 1.46
C THR A 102 7.21 10.08 0.78
N VAL A 103 6.84 9.01 1.49
CA VAL A 103 5.98 7.93 0.99
C VAL A 103 4.59 8.47 0.66
N MET A 104 3.99 9.29 1.53
CA MET A 104 2.67 9.89 1.27
C MET A 104 2.68 10.83 0.07
N LYS A 105 3.74 11.64 -0.09
CA LYS A 105 3.90 12.50 -1.27
C LYS A 105 3.98 11.66 -2.54
N ALA A 106 4.83 10.64 -2.58
CA ALA A 106 4.93 9.73 -3.73
C ALA A 106 3.59 9.02 -4.00
N ASN A 107 2.88 8.64 -2.94
CA ASN A 107 1.58 8.01 -3.06
C ASN A 107 0.58 8.92 -3.80
N TYR A 108 0.46 10.17 -3.36
CA TYR A 108 -0.47 11.14 -3.97
C TYR A 108 -0.08 11.58 -5.38
N LEU A 109 1.17 11.42 -5.80
CA LEU A 109 1.57 11.70 -7.18
C LEU A 109 1.13 10.61 -8.16
N ALA A 110 1.18 9.33 -7.76
CA ALA A 110 0.99 8.21 -8.68
C ALA A 110 -0.37 7.52 -8.53
N TRP A 111 -0.80 7.28 -7.30
CA TRP A 111 -1.95 6.42 -7.03
C TRP A 111 -3.31 6.99 -7.41
N PRO A 112 -3.60 8.31 -7.33
CA PRO A 112 -4.90 8.81 -7.75
C PRO A 112 -5.27 8.41 -9.19
N ALA A 113 -4.31 8.47 -10.12
CA ALA A 113 -4.53 8.07 -11.52
C ALA A 113 -4.77 6.56 -11.65
N ILE A 114 -3.96 5.75 -10.97
CA ILE A 114 -4.09 4.29 -10.94
C ILE A 114 -5.44 3.89 -10.34
N GLN A 115 -5.84 4.55 -9.25
CA GLN A 115 -7.04 4.20 -8.52
C GLN A 115 -8.32 4.63 -9.24
N LEU A 116 -8.29 5.77 -9.94
CA LEU A 116 -9.37 6.12 -10.87
C LEU A 116 -9.51 5.06 -11.95
N THR A 117 -8.40 4.64 -12.58
CA THR A 117 -8.41 3.57 -13.59
C THR A 117 -9.04 2.29 -13.02
N ASN A 118 -8.63 1.88 -11.83
CA ASN A 118 -9.20 0.73 -11.13
C ASN A 118 -10.72 0.87 -10.92
N PHE A 119 -11.18 2.01 -10.42
CA PHE A 119 -12.59 2.24 -10.11
C PHE A 119 -13.49 2.48 -11.32
N TYR A 120 -12.93 2.88 -12.47
CA TYR A 120 -13.68 3.00 -13.72
C TYR A 120 -13.76 1.68 -14.48
N PHE A 121 -12.67 0.93 -14.57
CA PHE A 121 -12.56 -0.16 -15.56
C PHE A 121 -12.58 -1.56 -14.98
N ILE A 122 -12.18 -1.75 -13.73
CA ILE A 122 -12.09 -3.09 -13.14
C ILE A 122 -13.39 -3.39 -12.39
N PRO A 123 -14.10 -4.50 -12.65
CA PRO A 123 -15.29 -4.87 -11.89
C PRO A 123 -14.97 -5.16 -10.42
N ILE A 124 -15.91 -4.88 -9.51
CA ILE A 124 -15.70 -5.00 -8.04
C ILE A 124 -15.26 -6.41 -7.61
N GLN A 125 -15.64 -7.46 -8.34
CA GLN A 125 -15.26 -8.85 -8.06
C GLN A 125 -13.75 -9.10 -8.25
N HIS A 126 -13.08 -8.23 -9.01
CA HIS A 126 -11.67 -8.32 -9.37
C HIS A 126 -10.82 -7.17 -8.80
N ARG A 127 -11.42 -6.31 -7.96
CA ARG A 127 -10.71 -5.23 -7.26
C ARG A 127 -10.07 -5.69 -5.96
#